data_AF-A0A0X3NS23-F1
#
_entry.id   AF-A0A0X3NS23-F1
#
_cell.length_a   1.000
_cell.length_b   1.000
_cell.length_c   1.000
_cell.angle_alpha   90.00
_cell.angle_beta   90.00
_cell.angle_gamma   90.00
#
_symmetry.space_group_name_H-M   'P 1'
#
loop_
_entity.id
_entity.type
_entity.pdbx_description
1 polymer ?
#
loop_
_entity_poly.entity_id
_entity_poly.type
_entity_poly.pdbx_seq_one_letter_code
_entity_poly.pdbx_strand_id
1 'polypeptide(L)'
;MSAKDIKRTVSEMKKAGSDKLQTQSPSTVSSLLLPLLILFRIFNALIIRTTFVPDEYWQSIEVAHRWAFGYGALTWEWWNSTAIRSPLHPLMFAGLYKLLAAVGFDSRLAIIYLPRLLHGILAAVADYNLYGLTNLISDPTTAKWTLIAQCTNWFTAFCGPRSLANNLEWALTTAAFNFYPWSSFIPLKKRSTCCFILLVCVCSILRPTAAVIWAPICVFHLLCEFSASTSRLFRTFGLYVAIAIPCLLISIISDRIAFGRWTLHQLNFLRFNILANGANFYGIEPWHWYFTNGLPTMLFTSAPFCVVGFIIDFT
;
A
#
# COMPACT_ATOMS: atom_id res chain seq x y z
N MET A 1 8.74 -44.83 -16.87
CA MET A 1 7.55 -44.02 -17.21
C MET A 1 7.72 -43.46 -18.61
N SER A 2 6.77 -43.72 -19.50
CA SER A 2 6.80 -43.19 -20.87
C SER A 2 6.48 -41.68 -20.86
N ALA A 3 7.00 -40.92 -21.82
CA ALA A 3 6.68 -39.49 -21.96
C ALA A 3 5.17 -39.22 -22.13
N LYS A 4 4.40 -40.22 -22.58
CA LYS A 4 2.93 -40.19 -22.60
C LYS A 4 2.31 -40.21 -21.20
N ASP A 5 2.89 -40.98 -20.28
CA ASP A 5 2.38 -41.11 -18.91
C ASP A 5 2.58 -39.80 -18.15
N ILE A 6 3.74 -39.15 -18.31
CA ILE A 6 4.04 -37.84 -17.71
C ILE A 6 3.05 -36.78 -18.22
N LYS A 7 2.77 -36.74 -19.53
CA LYS A 7 1.80 -35.78 -20.10
C LYS A 7 0.38 -36.03 -19.58
N ARG A 8 0.00 -37.29 -19.36
CA ARG A 8 -1.30 -37.66 -18.82
C ARG A 8 -1.43 -37.25 -17.35
N THR A 9 -0.42 -37.52 -16.52
CA THR A 9 -0.40 -37.11 -15.12
C THR A 9 -0.41 -35.59 -14.96
N VAL A 10 0.34 -34.86 -15.80
CA VAL A 10 0.31 -33.37 -15.80
C VAL A 10 -1.06 -32.84 -16.23
N SER A 11 -1.72 -33.49 -17.19
CA SER A 11 -3.08 -33.16 -17.62
C SER A 11 -4.11 -33.41 -16.52
N GLU A 12 -4.01 -34.56 -15.84
CA GLU A 12 -4.89 -34.94 -14.73
C GLU A 12 -4.67 -34.04 -13.50
N MET A 13 -3.43 -33.63 -13.19
CA MET A 13 -3.12 -32.65 -12.15
C MET A 13 -3.66 -31.25 -12.48
N LYS A 14 -3.55 -30.81 -13.75
CA LYS A 14 -4.17 -29.55 -14.21
C LYS A 14 -5.69 -29.59 -14.10
N LYS A 15 -6.30 -30.74 -14.42
CA LYS A 15 -7.74 -30.94 -14.35
C LYS A 15 -8.23 -30.99 -12.89
N ALA A 16 -7.53 -31.70 -12.01
CA ALA A 16 -7.84 -31.74 -10.57
C ALA A 16 -7.65 -30.37 -9.89
N GLY A 17 -6.65 -29.59 -10.31
CA GLY A 17 -6.49 -28.19 -9.88
C GLY A 17 -7.62 -27.30 -10.40
N SER A 18 -8.03 -27.48 -11.66
CA SER A 18 -9.15 -26.74 -12.27
C SER A 18 -10.50 -27.08 -11.61
N ASP A 19 -10.75 -28.34 -11.27
CA ASP A 19 -12.02 -28.79 -10.67
C ASP A 19 -12.15 -28.34 -9.19
N LYS A 20 -11.03 -28.24 -8.45
CA LYS A 20 -11.01 -27.61 -7.12
C LYS A 20 -11.22 -26.10 -7.16
N LEU A 21 -10.81 -25.43 -8.25
CA LEU A 21 -10.97 -23.98 -8.43
C LEU A 21 -12.34 -23.58 -9.04
N GLN A 22 -13.04 -24.50 -9.72
CA GLN A 22 -14.31 -24.20 -10.40
C GLN A 22 -15.58 -24.37 -9.55
N THR A 23 -15.49 -24.87 -8.31
CA THR A 23 -16.67 -25.22 -7.49
C THR A 23 -17.12 -24.16 -6.48
N GLN A 24 -16.54 -22.95 -6.46
CA GLN A 24 -17.05 -21.88 -5.60
C GLN A 24 -17.94 -20.90 -6.37
N SER A 25 -19.25 -21.06 -6.22
CA SER A 25 -20.24 -20.02 -6.50
C SER A 25 -19.83 -18.72 -5.78
N PRO A 26 -20.06 -17.53 -6.37
CA PRO A 26 -19.57 -16.28 -5.80
C PRO A 26 -20.16 -16.06 -4.41
N SER A 27 -19.32 -16.11 -3.38
CA SER A 27 -19.67 -15.50 -2.11
C SER A 27 -19.76 -13.99 -2.36
N THR A 28 -20.97 -13.49 -2.60
CA THR A 28 -21.22 -12.06 -2.72
C THR A 28 -20.72 -11.41 -1.43
N VAL A 29 -19.64 -10.63 -1.55
CA VAL A 29 -19.13 -9.85 -0.42
C VAL A 29 -20.26 -8.93 0.02
N SER A 30 -20.65 -9.03 1.29
CA SER A 30 -21.76 -8.22 1.82
C SER A 30 -21.50 -6.74 1.54
N SER A 31 -22.48 -6.04 0.98
CA SER A 31 -22.41 -4.59 0.73
C SER A 31 -22.20 -3.79 2.02
N LEU A 32 -22.51 -4.37 3.17
CA LEU A 32 -22.32 -3.77 4.50
C LEU A 32 -20.89 -3.88 5.02
N LEU A 33 -20.03 -4.73 4.42
CA LEU A 33 -18.68 -4.97 4.96
C LEU A 33 -17.82 -3.70 5.00
N LEU A 34 -17.74 -2.97 3.87
CA LEU A 34 -16.91 -1.76 3.80
C LEU A 34 -17.43 -0.65 4.74
N PRO A 35 -18.74 -0.32 4.79
CA PRO A 35 -19.27 0.62 5.78
C PRO A 35 -18.93 0.24 7.23
N LEU A 36 -19.04 -1.04 7.60
CA LEU A 36 -18.71 -1.51 8.95
C LEU A 36 -17.21 -1.36 9.26
N LEU A 37 -16.34 -1.66 8.30
CA LEU A 37 -14.89 -1.47 8.45
C LEU A 37 -14.54 0.01 8.59
N ILE A 38 -15.20 0.89 7.83
CA ILE A 38 -15.03 2.35 7.95
C ILE A 38 -15.43 2.81 9.36
N LEU A 39 -16.59 2.40 9.86
CA LEU A 39 -17.04 2.74 11.21
C LEU A 39 -16.04 2.25 12.27
N PHE A 40 -15.57 1.00 12.14
CA PHE A 40 -14.58 0.41 13.03
C PHE A 40 -13.26 1.19 13.03
N ARG A 41 -12.72 1.55 11.86
CA ARG A 41 -11.45 2.27 11.78
C ARG A 41 -11.56 3.75 12.13
N ILE A 42 -12.73 4.37 11.95
CA ILE A 42 -13.03 5.70 12.49
C ILE A 42 -13.03 5.65 14.02
N PHE A 43 -13.73 4.68 14.62
CA PHE A 43 -13.70 4.49 16.06
C PHE A 43 -12.26 4.27 16.57
N ASN A 44 -11.49 3.42 15.89
CA ASN A 44 -10.07 3.21 16.17
C ASN A 44 -9.25 4.51 16.11
N ALA A 45 -9.48 5.36 15.09
CA ALA A 45 -8.81 6.64 14.96
C ALA A 45 -9.10 7.61 16.12
N LEU A 46 -10.33 7.58 16.64
CA LEU A 46 -10.78 8.47 17.71
C LEU A 46 -10.26 8.06 19.10
N ILE A 47 -10.10 6.76 19.37
CA ILE A 47 -9.58 6.27 20.65
C ILE A 47 -8.07 6.47 20.79
N ILE A 48 -7.32 6.59 19.69
CA ILE A 48 -5.87 6.83 19.73
C ILE A 48 -5.60 8.27 20.16
N ARG A 49 -5.08 8.43 21.38
CA ARG A 49 -4.73 9.74 21.97
C ARG A 49 -3.23 10.01 22.04
N THR A 50 -2.40 9.04 21.67
CA THR A 50 -0.93 9.12 21.75
C THR A 50 -0.28 9.59 20.45
N THR A 51 1.01 9.90 20.52
CA THR A 51 1.92 10.15 19.39
C THR A 51 2.87 8.96 19.24
N PHE A 52 3.35 8.70 18.01
CA PHE A 52 4.28 7.58 17.78
C PHE A 52 5.66 8.06 17.33
N VAL A 53 5.76 8.66 16.15
CA VAL A 53 7.03 9.11 15.56
C VAL A 53 6.92 10.55 15.08
N PRO A 54 8.04 11.31 15.02
CA PRO A 54 8.05 12.68 14.52
C PRO A 54 7.44 12.82 13.11
N ASP A 55 7.59 11.80 12.27
CA ASP A 55 7.05 11.77 10.90
C ASP A 55 5.52 11.93 10.85
N GLU A 56 4.81 11.55 11.92
CA GLU A 56 3.36 11.74 12.03
C GLU A 56 2.97 13.23 11.91
N TYR A 57 3.88 14.14 12.28
CA TYR A 57 3.67 15.59 12.30
C TYR A 57 4.49 16.29 11.21
N TRP A 58 5.80 16.07 11.24
CA TRP A 58 6.78 16.87 10.51
C TRP A 58 6.95 16.48 9.04
N GLN A 59 6.38 15.35 8.61
CA GLN A 59 6.33 14.92 7.22
C GLN A 59 4.92 14.98 6.61
N SER A 60 3.92 15.44 7.37
CA SER A 60 2.53 15.39 6.92
C SER A 60 1.72 16.59 7.40
N ILE A 61 1.21 16.56 8.64
CA ILE A 61 0.17 17.50 9.07
C ILE A 61 0.68 18.92 9.31
N GLU A 62 1.89 19.10 9.83
CA GLU A 62 2.47 20.43 10.05
C GLU A 62 2.82 21.10 8.71
N VAL A 63 3.36 20.31 7.77
CA VAL A 63 3.69 20.74 6.41
C VAL A 63 2.42 21.17 5.67
N ALA A 64 1.38 20.32 5.75
CA ALA A 64 0.07 20.60 5.17
C ALA A 64 -0.57 21.86 5.76
N HIS A 65 -0.49 22.02 7.08
CA HIS A 65 -0.99 23.19 7.78
C HIS A 65 -0.28 24.46 7.30
N ARG A 66 1.06 24.46 7.22
CA ARG A 66 1.81 25.60 6.71
C ARG A 66 1.46 25.93 5.26
N TRP A 67 1.30 24.94 4.39
CA TRP A 67 0.87 25.18 3.01
C TRP A 67 -0.56 25.71 2.91
N ALA A 68 -1.45 25.28 3.80
CA ALA A 68 -2.83 25.77 3.83
C ALA A 68 -2.96 27.19 4.42
N PHE A 69 -2.25 27.52 5.49
CA PHE A 69 -2.49 28.76 6.25
C PHE A 69 -1.33 29.76 6.21
N GLY A 70 -0.18 29.39 5.68
CA GLY A 70 0.99 30.27 5.55
C GLY A 70 1.87 30.38 6.80
N TYR A 71 1.53 29.69 7.89
CA TYR A 71 2.31 29.68 9.15
C TYR A 71 2.49 28.26 9.70
N GLY A 72 3.48 28.08 10.58
CA GLY A 72 3.96 26.77 11.03
C GLY A 72 5.39 26.49 10.55
N ALA A 73 5.92 25.31 10.82
CA ALA A 73 7.32 24.97 10.58
C ALA A 73 7.52 23.96 9.44
N LEU A 74 8.67 24.06 8.77
CA LEU A 74 9.15 23.06 7.81
C LEU A 74 10.49 22.53 8.28
N THR A 75 10.64 21.22 8.30
CA THR A 75 11.94 20.59 8.51
C THR A 75 12.82 20.71 7.27
N TRP A 76 14.11 20.43 7.45
CA TRP A 76 15.13 20.49 6.40
C TRP A 76 14.80 19.65 5.16
N GLU A 77 13.98 18.61 5.32
CA GLU A 77 13.54 17.70 4.27
C GLU A 77 12.68 18.39 3.19
N TRP A 78 12.00 19.47 3.60
CA TRP A 78 11.09 20.26 2.77
C TRP A 78 11.72 21.53 2.20
N TRP A 79 12.96 21.84 2.58
CA TRP A 79 13.66 22.99 2.02
C TRP A 79 13.83 22.82 0.51
N ASN A 80 13.72 23.93 -0.23
CA ASN A 80 13.89 23.96 -1.68
C ASN A 80 15.21 23.29 -2.10
N SER A 81 16.31 23.54 -1.39
CA SER A 81 17.63 22.94 -1.65
C SER A 81 17.65 21.41 -1.52
N THR A 82 16.83 20.85 -0.62
CA THR A 82 16.83 19.42 -0.28
C THR A 82 15.76 18.65 -1.05
N ALA A 83 14.48 19.02 -0.85
CA ALA A 83 13.31 18.48 -1.54
C ALA A 83 13.29 16.94 -1.70
N ILE A 84 13.35 16.21 -0.58
CA ILE A 84 13.48 14.73 -0.58
C ILE A 84 12.16 13.98 -0.32
N ARG A 85 11.09 14.69 0.03
CA ARG A 85 9.79 14.10 0.37
C ARG A 85 8.75 14.37 -0.71
N SER A 86 7.83 13.42 -0.88
CA SER A 86 6.71 13.58 -1.81
C SER A 86 5.70 14.61 -1.27
N PRO A 87 5.41 15.70 -1.99
CA PRO A 87 4.42 16.69 -1.57
C PRO A 87 2.99 16.16 -1.55
N LEU A 88 2.71 15.09 -2.31
CA LEU A 88 1.34 14.60 -2.52
C LEU A 88 0.62 14.21 -1.23
N HIS A 89 1.34 13.62 -0.26
CA HIS A 89 0.74 13.22 1.02
C HIS A 89 0.33 14.43 1.90
N PRO A 90 1.19 15.44 2.15
CA PRO A 90 0.75 16.66 2.81
C PRO A 90 -0.22 17.51 1.97
N LEU A 91 -0.09 17.56 0.64
CA LEU A 91 -1.02 18.32 -0.22
C LEU A 91 -2.47 17.82 -0.09
N MET A 92 -2.65 16.50 0.06
CA MET A 92 -3.96 15.91 0.35
C MET A 92 -4.58 16.52 1.61
N PHE A 93 -3.82 16.66 2.70
CA PHE A 93 -4.30 17.30 3.92
C PHE A 93 -4.47 18.81 3.77
N ALA A 94 -3.57 19.48 3.07
CA ALA A 94 -3.64 20.92 2.84
C ALA A 94 -4.92 21.31 2.09
N GLY A 95 -5.29 20.53 1.08
CA GLY A 95 -6.56 20.71 0.36
C GLY A 95 -7.77 20.54 1.27
N LEU A 96 -7.77 19.52 2.15
CA LEU A 96 -8.84 19.32 3.12
C LEU A 96 -8.92 20.45 4.16
N TYR A 97 -7.79 20.97 4.63
CA TYR A 97 -7.76 22.12 5.54
C TYR A 97 -8.29 23.39 4.88
N LYS A 98 -7.92 23.66 3.62
CA LYS A 98 -8.46 24.77 2.85
C LYS A 98 -9.97 24.65 2.64
N LEU A 99 -10.47 23.44 2.39
CA LEU A 99 -11.90 23.20 2.26
C LEU A 99 -12.63 23.48 3.58
N LEU A 100 -12.10 22.99 4.71
CA LEU A 100 -12.65 23.28 6.04
C LEU A 100 -12.68 24.77 6.36
N ALA A 101 -11.61 25.48 6.03
CA ALA A 101 -11.51 26.93 6.24
C ALA A 101 -12.52 27.69 5.37
N ALA A 102 -12.73 27.25 4.12
CA ALA A 102 -13.70 27.87 3.21
C ALA A 102 -15.15 27.75 3.72
N VAL A 103 -15.48 26.68 4.46
CA VAL A 103 -16.80 26.50 5.08
C VAL A 103 -16.88 27.02 6.52
N GLY A 104 -15.78 27.53 7.10
CA GLY A 104 -15.73 28.06 8.47
C GLY A 104 -15.72 26.99 9.57
N PHE A 105 -15.30 25.76 9.27
CA PHE A 105 -15.22 24.64 10.23
C PHE A 105 -13.77 24.23 10.57
N ASP A 106 -12.79 25.10 10.34
CA ASP A 106 -11.36 24.91 10.61
C ASP A 106 -10.98 25.05 12.09
N SER A 107 -11.80 24.50 12.98
CA SER A 107 -11.47 24.43 14.40
C SER A 107 -10.17 23.63 14.63
N ARG A 108 -9.45 23.94 15.72
CA ARG A 108 -8.24 23.21 16.12
C ARG A 108 -8.46 21.69 16.17
N LEU A 109 -9.61 21.25 16.69
CA LEU A 109 -9.93 19.83 16.78
C LEU A 109 -10.13 19.22 15.39
N ALA A 110 -10.80 19.93 14.48
CA ALA A 110 -10.98 19.46 13.11
C ALA A 110 -9.64 19.27 12.39
N ILE A 111 -8.73 20.23 12.50
CA ILE A 111 -7.39 20.15 11.89
C ILE A 111 -6.59 18.94 12.44
N ILE A 112 -6.68 18.68 13.76
CA ILE A 112 -5.96 17.55 14.38
C ILE A 112 -6.56 16.20 14.00
N TYR A 113 -7.89 16.08 14.00
CA TYR A 113 -8.56 14.79 13.83
C TYR A 113 -8.80 14.40 12.38
N LEU A 114 -8.96 15.36 11.48
CA LEU A 114 -9.29 15.08 10.08
C LEU A 114 -8.26 14.18 9.37
N PRO A 115 -6.93 14.39 9.50
CA PRO A 115 -5.94 13.48 8.91
C PRO A 115 -6.07 12.05 9.43
N ARG A 116 -6.37 11.90 10.73
CA ARG A 116 -6.52 10.59 11.37
C ARG A 116 -7.79 9.87 10.93
N LEU A 117 -8.89 10.61 10.78
CA LEU A 117 -10.13 10.07 10.23
C LEU A 117 -9.95 9.61 8.79
N LEU A 118 -9.25 10.41 7.97
CA LEU A 118 -8.91 10.02 6.60
C LEU A 118 -8.05 8.75 6.57
N HIS A 119 -7.00 8.67 7.39
CA HIS A 119 -6.18 7.46 7.50
C HIS A 119 -6.96 6.26 8.05
N GLY A 120 -7.91 6.47 8.95
CA GLY A 120 -8.87 5.44 9.37
C GLY A 120 -9.70 4.90 8.20
N ILE A 121 -10.24 5.77 7.35
CA ILE A 121 -10.95 5.36 6.12
C ILE A 121 -10.02 4.60 5.17
N LEU A 122 -8.79 5.09 4.95
CA LEU A 122 -7.80 4.41 4.11
C LEU A 122 -7.43 3.03 4.65
N ALA A 123 -7.30 2.88 5.98
CA ALA A 123 -7.07 1.60 6.62
C ALA A 123 -8.26 0.65 6.44
N ALA A 124 -9.50 1.14 6.51
CA ALA A 124 -10.69 0.33 6.23
C ALA A 124 -10.74 -0.15 4.77
N VAL A 125 -10.35 0.72 3.83
CA VAL A 125 -10.20 0.34 2.41
C VAL A 125 -9.10 -0.70 2.24
N ALA A 126 -7.99 -0.60 2.96
CA ALA A 126 -6.94 -1.60 2.96
C ALA A 126 -7.45 -2.96 3.48
N ASP A 127 -8.15 -2.98 4.61
CA ASP A 127 -8.76 -4.19 5.19
C ASP A 127 -9.77 -4.85 4.23
N TYR A 128 -10.60 -4.05 3.57
CA TYR A 128 -11.55 -4.54 2.57
C TYR A 128 -10.84 -5.16 1.36
N ASN A 129 -9.75 -4.53 0.90
CA ASN A 129 -8.93 -5.08 -0.18
C ASN A 129 -8.19 -6.35 0.24
N LEU A 130 -7.72 -6.43 1.48
CA LEU A 130 -7.12 -7.64 2.06
C LEU A 130 -8.11 -8.79 2.07
N TYR A 131 -9.33 -8.56 2.57
CA TYR A 131 -10.41 -9.56 2.53
C TYR A 131 -10.67 -10.03 1.10
N GLY A 132 -10.79 -9.09 0.15
CA GLY A 132 -11.01 -9.40 -1.26
C GLY A 132 -9.85 -10.18 -1.89
N LEU A 133 -8.61 -9.93 -1.45
CA LEU A 133 -7.40 -10.59 -1.93
C LEU A 133 -7.34 -12.02 -1.41
N THR A 134 -7.52 -12.22 -0.11
CA THR A 134 -7.52 -13.55 0.51
C THR A 134 -8.67 -14.40 -0.03
N ASN A 135 -9.86 -13.81 -0.22
CA ASN A 135 -10.99 -14.50 -0.83
C ASN A 135 -10.72 -14.89 -2.30
N LEU A 136 -9.84 -14.17 -2.98
CA LEU A 136 -9.45 -14.48 -4.35
C LEU A 136 -8.41 -15.61 -4.40
N ILE A 137 -7.42 -15.61 -3.52
CA ILE A 137 -6.30 -16.56 -3.54
C ILE A 137 -6.64 -17.89 -2.83
N SER A 138 -7.44 -17.82 -1.77
CA SER A 138 -7.78 -18.94 -0.89
C SER A 138 -9.29 -19.19 -0.95
N ASP A 139 -10.01 -18.99 0.16
CA ASP A 139 -11.44 -19.23 0.27
C ASP A 139 -12.12 -18.21 1.22
N PRO A 140 -13.46 -18.13 1.24
CA PRO A 140 -14.19 -17.18 2.08
C PRO A 140 -13.98 -17.36 3.59
N THR A 141 -13.68 -18.58 4.05
CA THR A 141 -13.44 -18.85 5.47
C THR A 141 -12.08 -18.29 5.88
N THR A 142 -11.04 -18.57 5.10
CA THR A 142 -9.70 -17.99 5.31
C THR A 142 -9.75 -16.47 5.24
N ALA A 143 -10.49 -15.90 4.29
CA ALA A 143 -10.66 -14.45 4.18
C ALA A 143 -11.26 -13.80 5.44
N LYS A 144 -12.27 -14.44 6.06
CA LYS A 144 -12.85 -13.97 7.34
C LYS A 144 -11.83 -14.01 8.46
N TRP A 145 -11.09 -15.11 8.61
CA TRP A 145 -10.07 -15.24 9.65
C TRP A 145 -8.91 -14.28 9.46
N THR A 146 -8.44 -14.07 8.23
CA THR A 146 -7.43 -13.05 7.92
C THR A 146 -7.92 -11.66 8.30
N LEU A 147 -9.17 -11.32 7.99
CA LEU A 147 -9.74 -10.03 8.36
C LEU A 147 -9.84 -9.87 9.89
N ILE A 148 -10.28 -10.91 10.61
CA ILE A 148 -10.32 -10.89 12.08
C ILE A 148 -8.90 -10.67 12.65
N ALA A 149 -7.90 -11.40 12.14
CA ALA A 149 -6.51 -11.24 12.55
C ALA A 149 -6.00 -9.81 12.27
N GLN A 150 -6.32 -9.23 11.10
CA GLN A 150 -5.93 -7.87 10.74
C GLN A 150 -6.61 -6.80 11.60
N CYS A 151 -7.88 -6.96 11.92
CA CYS A 151 -8.63 -6.02 12.76
C CYS A 151 -8.21 -6.10 14.23
N THR A 152 -7.78 -7.27 14.70
CA THR A 152 -7.34 -7.50 16.10
C THR A 152 -5.84 -7.33 16.30
N ASN A 153 -5.05 -7.23 15.22
CA ASN A 153 -3.62 -6.96 15.31
C ASN A 153 -3.37 -5.58 15.92
N TRP A 154 -2.67 -5.58 17.06
CA TRP A 154 -2.43 -4.37 17.84
C TRP A 154 -1.67 -3.30 17.03
N PHE A 155 -0.67 -3.70 16.23
CA PHE A 155 0.18 -2.78 15.49
C PHE A 155 -0.57 -2.12 14.35
N THR A 156 -1.41 -2.87 13.64
CA THR A 156 -2.31 -2.33 12.61
C THR A 156 -3.33 -1.37 13.23
N ALA A 157 -3.91 -1.73 14.37
CA ALA A 157 -4.81 -0.84 15.10
C ALA A 157 -4.08 0.45 15.52
N PHE A 158 -2.87 0.34 16.05
CA PHE A 158 -2.07 1.45 16.55
C PHE A 158 -1.52 2.37 15.45
N CYS A 159 -1.02 1.81 14.35
CA CYS A 159 -0.39 2.57 13.26
C CYS A 159 -1.40 3.02 12.22
N GLY A 160 -2.35 2.19 11.82
CA GLY A 160 -3.20 2.40 10.64
C GLY A 160 -3.85 3.79 10.55
N PRO A 161 -4.49 4.30 11.62
CA PRO A 161 -5.11 5.64 11.59
C PRO A 161 -4.15 6.83 11.71
N ARG A 162 -2.84 6.61 11.86
CA ARG A 162 -1.86 7.70 12.00
C ARG A 162 -1.51 8.29 10.64
N SER A 163 -1.20 9.58 10.58
CA SER A 163 -0.84 10.32 9.35
C SER A 163 0.57 10.02 8.85
N LEU A 164 0.90 8.74 8.65
CA LEU A 164 2.19 8.27 8.14
C LEU A 164 2.08 7.95 6.65
N ALA A 165 3.05 8.38 5.86
CA ALA A 165 3.14 8.00 4.46
C ALA A 165 3.26 6.47 4.29
N ASN A 166 3.87 5.77 5.27
CA ASN A 166 3.95 4.31 5.31
C ASN A 166 2.57 3.64 5.32
N ASN A 167 1.59 4.22 6.01
CA ASN A 167 0.23 3.66 6.04
C ASN A 167 -0.46 3.79 4.69
N LEU A 168 -0.17 4.86 3.94
CA LEU A 168 -0.66 5.03 2.59
C LEU A 168 0.00 4.04 1.63
N GLU A 169 1.32 3.81 1.76
CA GLU A 169 2.03 2.76 1.02
C GLU A 169 1.46 1.37 1.34
N TRP A 170 1.18 1.05 2.60
CA TRP A 170 0.54 -0.21 2.99
C TRP A 170 -0.86 -0.36 2.37
N ALA A 171 -1.71 0.67 2.45
CA ALA A 171 -3.06 0.64 1.90
C ALA A 171 -3.06 0.47 0.38
N LEU A 172 -2.23 1.25 -0.32
CA LEU A 172 -2.08 1.17 -1.78
C LEU A 172 -1.48 -0.17 -2.20
N THR A 173 -0.52 -0.71 -1.45
CA THR A 173 0.12 -1.99 -1.74
C THR A 173 -0.89 -3.13 -1.59
N THR A 174 -1.67 -3.13 -0.52
CA THR A 174 -2.73 -4.12 -0.28
C THR A 174 -3.79 -4.08 -1.40
N ALA A 175 -4.21 -2.88 -1.79
CA ALA A 175 -5.13 -2.70 -2.91
C ALA A 175 -4.51 -3.19 -4.23
N ALA A 176 -3.25 -2.83 -4.52
CA ALA A 176 -2.57 -3.24 -5.74
C ALA A 176 -2.48 -4.77 -5.87
N PHE A 177 -2.16 -5.49 -4.79
CA PHE A 177 -2.20 -6.95 -4.79
C PHE A 177 -3.60 -7.51 -5.06
N ASN A 178 -4.64 -6.91 -4.49
CA ASN A 178 -6.04 -7.30 -4.75
C ASN A 178 -6.44 -7.16 -6.22
N PHE A 179 -5.84 -6.20 -6.95
CA PHE A 179 -6.05 -5.99 -8.39
C PHE A 179 -4.97 -6.64 -9.27
N TYR A 180 -3.98 -7.32 -8.68
CA TYR A 180 -2.87 -7.90 -9.42
C TYR A 180 -3.40 -8.86 -10.50
N PRO A 181 -2.96 -8.71 -11.76
CA PRO A 181 -3.37 -9.58 -12.85
C PRO A 181 -2.65 -10.92 -12.72
N TRP A 182 -3.15 -11.76 -11.81
CA TRP A 182 -2.68 -13.13 -11.64
C TRP A 182 -2.62 -13.81 -13.00
N SER A 183 -1.43 -14.31 -13.34
CA SER A 183 -1.13 -14.86 -14.65
C SER A 183 -1.98 -16.09 -14.93
N SER A 184 -2.04 -16.51 -16.20
CA SER A 184 -2.85 -17.67 -16.62
C SER A 184 -2.43 -19.00 -15.96
N PHE A 185 -1.35 -19.01 -15.17
CA PHE A 185 -0.90 -20.14 -14.37
C PHE A 185 -1.78 -20.40 -13.14
N ILE A 186 -2.45 -19.36 -12.62
CA ILE A 186 -3.42 -19.48 -11.53
C ILE A 186 -4.76 -18.94 -12.06
N PRO A 187 -5.80 -19.78 -12.23
CA PRO A 187 -7.06 -19.36 -12.85
C PRO A 187 -7.92 -18.55 -11.87
N LEU A 188 -7.42 -17.39 -11.45
CA LEU A 188 -8.12 -16.47 -10.58
C LEU A 188 -9.01 -15.51 -11.36
N LYS A 189 -10.05 -15.00 -10.71
CA LYS A 189 -10.93 -13.98 -11.29
C LYS A 189 -10.11 -12.76 -11.70
N LYS A 190 -10.06 -12.49 -13.01
CA LYS A 190 -9.35 -11.34 -13.56
C LYS A 190 -9.95 -10.05 -13.01
N ARG A 191 -9.07 -9.17 -12.52
CA ARG A 191 -9.40 -7.81 -12.10
C ARG A 191 -8.78 -6.79 -13.05
N SER A 192 -9.07 -5.52 -12.82
CA SER A 192 -8.59 -4.43 -13.67
C SER A 192 -7.07 -4.25 -13.56
N THR A 193 -6.35 -4.65 -14.62
CA THR A 193 -4.91 -4.38 -14.77
C THR A 193 -4.60 -2.88 -14.72
N CYS A 194 -5.49 -2.04 -15.26
CA CYS A 194 -5.33 -0.59 -15.20
C CYS A 194 -5.34 -0.07 -13.76
N CYS A 195 -6.25 -0.57 -12.92
CA CYS A 195 -6.29 -0.19 -11.50
C CYS A 195 -5.03 -0.67 -10.77
N PHE A 196 -4.56 -1.89 -11.05
CA PHE A 196 -3.29 -2.38 -10.52
C PHE A 196 -2.12 -1.46 -10.86
N ILE A 197 -1.92 -1.16 -12.14
CA ILE A 197 -0.81 -0.30 -12.59
C ILE A 197 -0.91 1.10 -11.97
N LEU A 198 -2.11 1.69 -11.94
CA LEU A 198 -2.34 3.00 -11.33
C LEU A 198 -1.96 3.01 -9.85
N LEU A 199 -2.40 2.01 -9.08
CA LEU A 199 -2.09 1.92 -7.65
C LEU A 199 -0.57 1.78 -7.42
N VAL A 200 0.11 0.98 -8.23
CA VAL A 200 1.58 0.83 -8.16
C VAL A 200 2.30 2.13 -8.48
N CYS A 201 1.90 2.83 -9.55
CA CYS A 201 2.49 4.11 -9.92
C CYS A 201 2.29 5.16 -8.83
N VAL A 202 1.07 5.30 -8.32
CA VAL A 202 0.73 6.23 -7.22
C VAL A 202 1.53 5.89 -5.96
N CYS A 203 1.63 4.61 -5.60
CA CYS A 203 2.41 4.15 -4.45
C CYS A 203 3.91 4.52 -4.59
N SER A 204 4.50 4.24 -5.76
CA SER A 204 5.92 4.50 -6.03
C SER A 204 6.27 5.99 -6.07
N ILE A 205 5.33 6.83 -6.50
CA ILE A 205 5.50 8.28 -6.52
C ILE A 205 5.31 8.90 -5.13
N LEU A 206 4.40 8.36 -4.31
CA LEU A 206 4.25 8.79 -2.93
C LEU A 206 5.45 8.37 -2.07
N ARG A 207 5.95 7.15 -2.30
CA ARG A 207 7.08 6.58 -1.59
C ARG A 207 8.02 5.85 -2.56
N PRO A 208 9.20 6.45 -2.87
CA PRO A 208 10.18 5.83 -3.77
C PRO A 208 10.61 4.42 -3.34
N THR A 209 10.58 4.13 -2.04
CA THR A 209 10.92 2.82 -1.48
C THR A 209 10.01 1.69 -1.95
N ALA A 210 8.75 1.99 -2.30
CA ALA A 210 7.79 1.01 -2.79
C ALA A 210 8.24 0.37 -4.12
N ALA A 211 9.11 1.05 -4.87
CA ALA A 211 9.70 0.52 -6.10
C ALA A 211 10.50 -0.78 -5.85
N VAL A 212 11.07 -0.96 -4.65
CA VAL A 212 11.80 -2.19 -4.28
C VAL A 212 10.87 -3.40 -4.30
N ILE A 213 9.62 -3.23 -3.83
CA ILE A 213 8.60 -4.28 -3.83
C ILE A 213 8.04 -4.46 -5.24
N TRP A 214 7.69 -3.36 -5.91
CA TRP A 214 6.89 -3.41 -7.13
C TRP A 214 7.68 -3.65 -8.42
N ALA A 215 8.93 -3.22 -8.51
CA ALA A 215 9.76 -3.44 -9.69
C ALA A 215 9.86 -4.93 -10.08
N PRO A 216 10.25 -5.87 -9.18
CA PRO A 216 10.34 -7.29 -9.54
C PRO A 216 8.97 -7.88 -9.91
N ILE A 217 7.90 -7.48 -9.23
CA ILE A 217 6.54 -7.99 -9.50
C ILE A 217 6.03 -7.51 -10.87
N CYS A 218 6.26 -6.24 -11.21
CA CYS A 218 5.90 -5.70 -12.53
C CYS A 218 6.73 -6.32 -13.65
N VAL A 219 8.04 -6.55 -13.42
CA VAL A 219 8.88 -7.28 -14.37
C VAL A 219 8.36 -8.71 -14.56
N PHE A 220 8.04 -9.42 -13.48
CA PHE A 220 7.47 -10.75 -13.55
C PHE A 220 6.14 -10.79 -14.31
N HIS A 221 5.26 -9.82 -14.09
CA HIS A 221 4.02 -9.67 -14.86
C HIS A 221 4.28 -9.49 -16.36
N LEU A 222 5.22 -8.61 -16.75
CA LEU A 222 5.61 -8.42 -18.15
C LEU A 222 6.23 -9.68 -18.75
N LEU A 223 7.04 -10.43 -18.00
CA LEU A 223 7.61 -11.71 -18.43
C LEU A 223 6.52 -12.77 -18.65
N CYS A 224 5.49 -12.81 -17.80
CA CYS A 224 4.34 -13.69 -18.01
C CYS A 224 3.57 -13.35 -19.29
N GLU A 225 3.33 -12.06 -19.55
CA GLU A 225 2.65 -11.61 -20.77
C GLU A 225 3.49 -11.87 -22.03
N PHE A 226 4.81 -11.70 -21.93
CA PHE A 226 5.74 -12.07 -23.01
C PHE A 226 5.69 -13.57 -23.31
N SER A 227 5.74 -14.41 -22.28
CA SER A 227 5.63 -15.86 -22.43
C SER A 227 4.30 -16.30 -23.06
N ALA A 228 3.23 -15.50 -22.90
CA ALA A 228 1.95 -15.78 -23.52
C ALA A 228 1.88 -15.31 -24.98
N SER A 229 2.31 -14.08 -25.29
CA SER A 229 2.42 -13.56 -26.65
C SER A 229 3.11 -12.19 -26.69
N THR A 230 3.98 -11.96 -27.67
CA THR A 230 4.61 -10.65 -27.94
C THR A 230 3.59 -9.51 -28.08
N SER A 231 2.42 -9.77 -28.67
CA SER A 231 1.36 -8.76 -28.81
C SER A 231 0.77 -8.31 -27.45
N ARG A 232 0.67 -9.23 -26.49
CA ARG A 232 0.18 -8.93 -25.13
C ARG A 232 1.21 -8.16 -24.33
N LEU A 233 2.50 -8.47 -24.52
CA LEU A 233 3.60 -7.69 -23.94
C LEU A 233 3.49 -6.23 -24.38
N PHE A 234 3.44 -5.96 -25.69
CA PHE A 234 3.39 -4.58 -26.18
C PHE A 234 2.15 -3.83 -25.70
N ARG A 235 0.98 -4.48 -25.66
CA ARG A 235 -0.24 -3.87 -25.11
C ARG A 235 -0.09 -3.53 -23.62
N THR A 236 0.43 -4.47 -22.83
CA THR A 236 0.59 -4.29 -21.38
C THR A 236 1.65 -3.24 -21.07
N PHE A 237 2.78 -3.27 -21.78
CA PHE A 237 3.82 -2.25 -21.70
C PHE A 237 3.28 -0.86 -22.08
N GLY A 238 2.49 -0.78 -23.16
CA GLY A 238 1.80 0.45 -23.54
C GLY A 238 0.89 0.99 -22.43
N LEU A 239 0.18 0.12 -21.70
CA LEU A 239 -0.63 0.52 -20.54
C LEU A 239 0.24 1.04 -19.38
N TYR A 240 1.37 0.38 -19.08
CA TYR A 240 2.32 0.88 -18.08
C TYR A 240 2.79 2.29 -18.42
N VAL A 241 3.22 2.52 -19.67
CA VAL A 241 3.68 3.83 -20.14
C VAL A 241 2.56 4.87 -20.08
N ALA A 242 1.37 4.52 -20.55
CA ALA A 242 0.21 5.43 -20.60
C ALA A 242 -0.25 5.88 -19.21
N ILE A 243 -0.05 5.07 -18.16
CA ILE A 243 -0.41 5.42 -16.78
C ILE A 243 0.78 6.07 -16.04
N ALA A 244 1.99 5.54 -16.21
CA ALA A 244 3.17 6.02 -15.49
C ALA A 244 3.54 7.46 -15.89
N ILE A 245 3.43 7.83 -17.17
CA ILE A 245 3.76 9.19 -17.64
C ILE A 245 2.87 10.24 -16.94
N PRO A 246 1.52 10.16 -16.98
CA PRO A 246 0.67 11.10 -16.25
C PRO A 246 0.96 11.16 -14.75
N CYS A 247 1.18 10.02 -14.09
CA CYS A 247 1.49 10.01 -12.67
C CYS A 247 2.82 10.73 -12.38
N LEU A 248 3.86 10.49 -13.20
CA LEU A 248 5.15 11.17 -13.07
C LEU A 248 5.03 12.68 -13.32
N LEU A 249 4.24 13.09 -14.31
CA LEU A 249 3.96 14.50 -14.56
C LEU A 249 3.27 15.15 -13.36
N ILE A 250 2.28 14.49 -12.75
CA ILE A 250 1.62 14.97 -11.52
C ILE A 250 2.65 15.11 -10.39
N SER A 251 3.57 14.17 -10.24
CA SER A 251 4.67 14.28 -9.26
C SER A 251 5.53 15.50 -9.50
N ILE A 252 6.01 15.71 -10.73
CA ILE A 252 6.92 16.81 -11.09
C ILE A 252 6.23 18.16 -10.90
N ILE A 253 4.95 18.26 -11.29
CA ILE A 253 4.16 19.48 -11.09
C ILE A 253 3.98 19.76 -9.59
N SER A 254 3.65 18.72 -8.81
CA SER A 254 3.50 18.86 -7.36
C SER A 254 4.80 19.29 -6.69
N ASP A 255 5.93 18.72 -7.12
CA ASP A 255 7.28 19.10 -6.67
C ASP A 255 7.58 20.56 -7.03
N ARG A 256 7.23 21.00 -8.26
CA ARG A 256 7.43 22.39 -8.70
C ARG A 256 6.64 23.38 -7.86
N ILE A 257 5.41 23.04 -7.49
CA ILE A 257 4.54 23.87 -6.65
C ILE A 257 5.08 23.92 -5.23
N ALA A 258 5.42 22.77 -4.64
CA ALA A 258 5.83 22.68 -3.24
C ALA A 258 7.22 23.30 -2.98
N PHE A 259 8.18 23.08 -3.87
CA PHE A 259 9.57 23.46 -3.65
C PHE A 259 9.98 24.73 -4.39
N GLY A 260 9.18 25.25 -5.32
CA GLY A 260 9.52 26.47 -6.04
C GLY A 260 10.58 26.30 -7.14
N ARG A 261 11.02 25.07 -7.44
CA ARG A 261 11.93 24.73 -8.55
C ARG A 261 11.52 23.42 -9.23
N TRP A 262 11.94 23.23 -10.48
CA TRP A 262 11.77 21.94 -11.14
C TRP A 262 12.70 20.92 -10.49
N THR A 263 12.11 19.91 -9.86
CA THR A 263 12.83 18.84 -9.20
C THR A 263 12.01 17.56 -9.23
N LEU A 264 12.67 16.45 -8.92
CA LEU A 264 12.05 15.14 -8.82
C LEU A 264 12.48 14.56 -7.48
N HIS A 265 11.59 14.59 -6.49
CA HIS A 265 11.92 14.21 -5.12
C HIS A 265 12.41 12.76 -5.03
N GLN A 266 11.98 11.87 -5.93
CA GLN A 266 12.42 10.47 -5.99
C GLN A 266 13.94 10.36 -6.24
N LEU A 267 14.49 11.21 -7.14
CA LEU A 267 15.93 11.23 -7.40
C LEU A 267 16.70 11.88 -6.25
N ASN A 268 16.15 12.94 -5.65
CA ASN A 268 16.76 13.57 -4.49
C ASN A 268 16.81 12.59 -3.30
N PHE A 269 15.73 11.84 -3.08
CA PHE A 269 15.64 10.78 -2.07
C PHE A 269 16.69 9.71 -2.30
N LEU A 270 16.84 9.22 -3.54
CA LEU A 270 17.85 8.22 -3.90
C LEU A 270 19.26 8.76 -3.65
N ARG A 271 19.54 9.99 -4.09
CA ARG A 271 20.83 10.65 -3.89
C ARG A 271 21.16 10.82 -2.42
N PHE A 272 20.20 11.26 -1.62
CA PHE A 272 20.43 11.49 -0.19
C PHE A 272 20.60 10.19 0.59
N ASN A 273 19.69 9.23 0.43
CA ASN A 273 19.67 8.03 1.26
C ASN A 273 20.67 6.97 0.82
N ILE A 274 20.81 6.74 -0.49
CA ILE A 274 21.65 5.66 -1.03
C ILE A 274 23.03 6.17 -1.41
N LEU A 275 23.12 7.26 -2.19
CA LEU A 275 24.42 7.73 -2.69
C LEU A 275 25.23 8.48 -1.64
N ALA A 276 24.56 9.24 -0.76
CA ALA A 276 25.19 10.03 0.30
C ALA A 276 25.10 9.37 1.69
N ASN A 277 24.55 8.15 1.79
CA ASN A 277 24.40 7.40 3.05
C ASN A 277 23.69 8.19 4.17
N GLY A 278 22.80 9.13 3.83
CA GLY A 278 22.10 9.96 4.82
C GLY A 278 21.23 9.15 5.78
N ALA A 279 20.81 7.94 5.38
CA ALA A 279 20.06 7.02 6.24
C ALA A 279 20.89 6.52 7.45
N ASN A 280 22.22 6.41 7.32
CA ASN A 280 23.08 5.90 8.39
C ASN A 280 23.10 6.81 9.63
N PHE A 281 22.77 8.09 9.46
CA PHE A 281 22.63 9.05 10.57
C PHE A 281 21.52 8.63 11.55
N TYR A 282 20.51 7.91 11.08
CA TYR A 282 19.36 7.48 11.89
C TYR A 282 19.56 6.11 12.56
N GLY A 283 20.78 5.57 12.50
CA GLY A 283 21.13 4.27 13.05
C GLY A 283 21.15 3.16 12.00
N ILE A 284 21.98 2.16 12.26
CA ILE A 284 22.10 0.95 11.45
C ILE A 284 21.80 -0.23 12.37
N GLU A 285 20.75 -0.97 12.05
CA GLU A 285 20.40 -2.20 12.75
C GLU A 285 21.00 -3.42 12.03
N PRO A 286 21.30 -4.51 12.75
CA PRO A 286 21.79 -5.74 12.13
C PRO A 286 20.74 -6.33 11.19
N TRP A 287 21.18 -7.06 10.16
CA TRP A 287 20.28 -7.62 9.12
C TRP A 287 19.14 -8.48 9.70
N HIS A 288 19.39 -9.15 10.82
CA HIS A 288 18.41 -10.01 11.49
C HIS A 288 17.38 -9.23 12.31
N TRP A 289 17.54 -7.91 12.48
CA TRP A 289 16.67 -7.08 13.34
C TRP A 289 15.20 -7.20 12.95
N TYR A 290 14.90 -7.24 11.64
CA TYR A 290 13.53 -7.40 11.15
C TYR A 290 12.88 -8.71 11.60
N PHE A 291 13.65 -9.80 11.70
CA PHE A 291 13.14 -11.11 12.11
C PHE A 291 13.14 -11.31 13.63
N THR A 292 14.12 -10.72 14.32
CA THR A 292 14.34 -10.90 15.75
C THR A 292 13.55 -9.90 16.60
N ASN A 293 13.31 -8.69 16.10
CA ASN A 293 12.66 -7.60 16.83
C ASN A 293 11.42 -7.08 16.09
N GLY A 294 11.56 -6.73 14.82
CA GLY A 294 10.48 -6.11 14.03
C GLY A 294 9.22 -6.98 13.95
N LEU A 295 9.36 -8.17 13.36
CA LEU A 295 8.25 -9.10 13.15
C LEU A 295 7.62 -9.59 14.48
N PRO A 296 8.39 -10.01 15.51
CA PRO A 296 7.81 -10.37 16.81
C PRO A 296 7.04 -9.23 17.46
N THR A 297 7.55 -7.99 17.36
CA THR A 297 6.86 -6.81 17.90
C THR A 297 5.55 -6.56 17.17
N MET A 298 5.54 -6.61 15.83
CA MET A 298 4.32 -6.40 15.04
C MET A 298 3.26 -7.48 15.27
N LEU A 299 3.68 -8.75 15.43
CA LEU A 299 2.77 -9.86 15.68
C LEU A 299 2.27 -9.86 17.13
N PHE A 300 3.16 -9.66 18.11
CA PHE A 300 2.87 -9.70 19.54
C PHE A 300 1.88 -10.82 19.94
N THR A 301 0.65 -10.48 20.35
CA THR A 301 -0.40 -11.45 20.72
C THR A 301 -0.81 -12.39 19.58
N SER A 302 -0.57 -12.02 18.33
CA SER A 302 -0.82 -12.85 17.15
C SER A 302 0.33 -13.83 16.85
N ALA A 303 1.49 -13.72 17.51
CA ALA A 303 2.67 -14.53 17.18
C ALA A 303 2.46 -16.05 17.32
N PRO A 304 1.83 -16.58 18.40
CA PRO A 304 1.61 -18.02 18.53
C PRO A 304 0.75 -18.58 17.40
N PHE A 305 -0.30 -17.85 16.99
CA PHE A 305 -1.17 -18.25 15.90
C PHE A 305 -0.43 -18.27 14.56
N CYS A 306 0.47 -17.30 14.32
CA CYS A 306 1.30 -17.27 13.13
C CYS A 306 2.26 -18.45 13.07
N VAL A 307 2.90 -18.80 14.20
CA VAL A 307 3.81 -19.96 14.28
C VAL A 307 3.07 -21.27 14.06
N VAL A 308 1.91 -21.46 14.70
CA VAL A 308 1.08 -22.66 14.52
C VAL A 308 0.61 -22.78 13.08
N GLY A 309 0.13 -21.69 12.47
CA GLY A 309 -0.26 -21.67 11.05
C GLY A 309 0.90 -22.05 10.12
N PHE A 310 2.09 -21.49 10.35
CA PHE A 310 3.28 -21.84 9.59
C PHE A 310 3.65 -23.32 9.73
N ILE A 311 3.58 -23.89 10.94
CA ILE A 311 3.88 -25.32 11.13
C ILE A 311 2.88 -26.17 10.35
N ILE A 312 1.59 -25.88 10.44
CA ILE A 312 0.53 -26.66 9.78
C ILE A 312 0.65 -26.61 8.24
N ASP A 313 0.95 -25.45 7.66
CA ASP A 313 1.03 -25.30 6.20
C ASP A 313 2.25 -26.02 5.59
N PHE A 314 3.31 -26.24 6.38
CA PHE A 314 4.56 -26.86 5.94
C PHE A 314 4.73 -28.32 6.41
N THR A 315 3.75 -28.89 7.12
CA THR A 315 3.67 -30.32 7.49
C THR A 315 2.63 -31.04 6.66
#